data_AF-A0A078MA97-F1
#
_entry.id   AF-A0A078MA97-F1
#
_cell.length_a   1.000
_cell.length_b   1.000
_cell.length_c   1.000
_cell.angle_alpha   90.00
_cell.angle_beta   90.00
_cell.angle_gamma   90.00
#
_symmetry.space_group_name_H-M   'P 1'
#
loop_
_entity.id
_entity.type
_entity.pdbx_description
1 polymer ?
#
loop_
_entity_poly.entity_id
_entity_poly.type
_entity_poly.pdbx_seq_one_letter_code
_entity_poly.pdbx_strand_id
1 'polypeptide(L)'
;MRNEQDALSLVRASLKEDEEVRQSLFGTVHLPFMSARKKRKGLLVATNQRLAFYTQQFGTETFEPYDYKEIDAVETRHHYAHGQQVVVQQDGQEQILSAIESANIFDCVNFIQQKI
;
A
#
# COMPACT_ATOMS: atom_id res chain seq x y z
N MET A 1 -3.40 7.43 -12.38
CA MET A 1 -2.11 7.64 -11.69
C MET A 1 -0.98 7.21 -12.60
N ARG A 2 0.06 8.04 -12.78
CA ARG A 2 1.10 7.81 -13.80
C ARG A 2 2.44 7.34 -13.22
N ASN A 3 2.77 7.75 -12.00
CA ASN A 3 4.02 7.40 -11.32
C ASN A 3 3.87 7.57 -9.79
N GLU A 4 4.90 7.13 -9.05
CA GLU A 4 4.99 7.19 -7.59
C GLU A 4 5.02 8.63 -7.03
N GLN A 5 5.69 9.58 -7.69
CA GLN A 5 5.83 10.95 -7.19
C GLN A 5 4.51 11.72 -7.18
N ASP A 6 3.71 11.60 -8.23
CA ASP A 6 2.37 12.18 -8.32
C ASP A 6 1.48 11.61 -7.21
N ALA A 7 1.57 10.29 -6.99
CA ALA A 7 0.79 9.59 -5.99
C ALA A 7 1.15 10.01 -4.56
N LEU A 8 2.45 10.13 -4.27
CA LEU A 8 2.96 10.59 -2.98
C LEU A 8 2.55 12.03 -2.68
N SER A 9 2.50 12.89 -3.70
CA SER A 9 2.08 14.29 -3.54
C SER A 9 0.62 14.39 -3.07
N LEU A 10 -0.26 13.55 -3.63
CA LEU A 10 -1.66 13.46 -3.23
C LEU A 10 -1.83 12.86 -1.83
N VAL A 11 -1.06 11.82 -1.52
CA VAL A 11 -1.05 11.23 -0.18
C VAL A 11 -0.63 12.25 0.88
N ARG A 12 0.44 13.02 0.63
CA ARG A 12 0.93 14.06 1.55
C ARG A 12 -0.12 15.12 1.86
N ALA A 13 -0.95 15.49 0.90
CA ALA A 13 -2.06 16.41 1.12
C ALA A 13 -3.18 15.83 1.99
N SER A 14 -3.21 14.50 2.17
CA SER A 14 -4.22 13.77 2.97
C SER A 14 -3.72 13.38 4.37
N LEU A 15 -2.48 13.71 4.72
CA LEU A 15 -1.87 13.38 6.02
C LEU A 15 -2.35 14.32 7.12
N LYS A 16 -2.34 13.83 8.35
CA LYS A 16 -2.53 14.67 9.55
C LYS A 16 -1.28 15.52 9.80
N GLU A 17 -1.41 16.55 10.64
CA GLU A 17 -0.35 17.55 10.91
C GLU A 17 0.99 16.93 11.37
N ASP A 18 0.95 15.85 12.16
CA ASP A 18 2.14 15.12 12.65
C ASP A 18 2.39 13.76 11.95
N GLU A 19 1.75 13.54 10.80
CA GLU A 19 1.85 12.29 10.05
C GLU A 19 2.84 12.45 8.88
N GLU A 20 3.87 11.61 8.85
CA GLU A 20 4.94 11.64 7.87
C GLU A 20 5.05 10.28 7.14
N VAL A 21 5.15 10.32 5.82
CA VAL A 21 5.49 9.13 5.02
C VAL A 21 6.92 8.70 5.35
N ARG A 22 7.08 7.44 5.76
CA ARG A 22 8.39 6.82 6.05
C ARG A 22 8.84 5.89 4.94
N GLN A 23 7.91 5.11 4.39
CA GLN A 23 8.15 4.20 3.29
C GLN A 23 6.96 4.22 2.31
N SER A 24 7.23 3.94 1.03
CA SER A 24 6.21 3.76 0.01
C SER A 24 6.61 2.71 -1.01
N LEU A 25 5.62 2.05 -1.57
CA LEU A 25 5.77 1.17 -2.72
C LEU A 25 4.67 1.47 -3.74
N PHE A 26 5.05 1.64 -5.00
CA PHE A 26 4.14 1.87 -6.10
C PHE A 26 3.91 0.58 -6.90
N GLY A 27 2.66 0.28 -7.18
CA GLY A 27 2.28 -0.95 -7.85
C GLY A 27 0.79 -1.05 -8.12
N THR A 28 0.31 -2.25 -8.36
CA THR A 28 -1.11 -2.57 -8.51
C THR A 28 -1.68 -2.99 -7.16
N VAL A 29 -2.66 -2.23 -6.68
CA VAL A 29 -3.38 -2.44 -5.43
C VAL A 29 -4.57 -3.36 -5.66
N HIS A 30 -4.76 -4.32 -4.75
CA HIS A 30 -5.88 -5.23 -4.68
C HIS A 30 -6.42 -5.19 -3.24
N LEU A 31 -7.61 -4.63 -3.07
CA LEU A 31 -8.29 -4.52 -1.77
C LEU A 31 -9.52 -5.44 -1.78
N PRO A 32 -9.90 -6.03 -0.62
CA PRO A 32 -11.00 -7.00 -0.54
C PRO A 32 -12.33 -6.52 -1.14
N PHE A 33 -12.67 -5.24 -0.96
CA PHE A 33 -13.90 -4.64 -1.47
C PHE A 33 -13.85 -4.30 -2.98
N MET A 34 -12.68 -4.37 -3.61
CA MET A 34 -12.55 -4.16 -5.05
C MET A 34 -12.86 -5.46 -5.79
N SER A 35 -13.80 -5.42 -6.73
CA SER A 35 -14.03 -6.57 -7.61
C SER A 35 -12.75 -6.92 -8.37
N ALA A 36 -12.57 -8.19 -8.78
CA ALA A 36 -11.37 -8.65 -9.48
C ALA A 36 -11.02 -7.84 -10.76
N ARG A 37 -12.00 -7.13 -11.33
CA ARG A 37 -11.84 -6.22 -12.49
C ARG A 37 -11.43 -4.78 -12.11
N LYS A 38 -11.36 -4.43 -10.82
CA LYS A 38 -11.06 -3.10 -10.28
C LYS A 38 -9.66 -3.00 -9.67
N LYS A 39 -8.72 -3.86 -10.08
CA LYS A 39 -7.29 -3.72 -9.77
C LYS A 39 -6.78 -2.40 -10.35
N ARG A 40 -6.07 -1.60 -9.56
CA ARG A 40 -5.66 -0.23 -9.95
C ARG A 40 -4.23 0.05 -9.57
N LYS A 41 -3.55 0.90 -10.34
CA LYS A 41 -2.26 1.46 -9.91
C LYS A 41 -2.46 2.36 -8.70
N GLY A 42 -1.55 2.26 -7.75
CA GLY A 42 -1.64 2.91 -6.46
C GLY A 42 -0.38 2.75 -5.63
N LEU A 43 -0.47 3.20 -4.39
CA LEU A 43 0.59 3.11 -3.40
C LEU A 43 0.19 2.22 -2.23
N LEU A 44 1.15 1.49 -1.71
CA LEU A 44 1.23 1.15 -0.30
C LEU A 44 2.08 2.23 0.38
N VAL A 45 1.57 2.88 1.42
CA VAL A 45 2.28 3.93 2.15
C VAL A 45 2.33 3.57 3.62
N ALA A 46 3.53 3.50 4.16
CA ALA A 46 3.76 3.34 5.59
C ALA A 46 4.16 4.70 6.18
N THR A 47 3.32 5.23 7.07
CA THR A 47 3.60 6.47 7.80
C THR A 47 4.16 6.15 9.18
N ASN A 48 4.57 7.18 9.93
CA ASN A 48 4.90 7.03 11.34
C ASN A 48 3.71 6.59 12.21
N GLN A 49 2.47 6.70 11.72
CA GLN A 49 1.25 6.43 12.51
C GLN A 49 0.44 5.23 12.03
N ARG A 50 0.38 4.97 10.72
CA ARG A 50 -0.47 3.92 10.12
C ARG A 50 0.07 3.44 8.78
N LEU A 51 -0.46 2.32 8.33
CA LEU A 51 -0.32 1.87 6.95
C LEU A 51 -1.52 2.38 6.13
N ALA A 52 -1.35 2.63 4.85
CA ALA A 52 -2.46 2.98 3.98
C ALA A 52 -2.26 2.48 2.56
N PHE A 53 -3.34 2.04 1.92
CA PHE A 53 -3.40 1.83 0.49
C PHE A 53 -4.07 3.03 -0.17
N TYR A 54 -3.40 3.60 -1.17
CA TYR A 54 -3.91 4.74 -1.93
C TYR A 54 -4.10 4.39 -3.40
N THR A 55 -5.26 4.69 -3.96
CA THR A 55 -5.54 4.57 -5.40
C THR A 55 -6.32 5.77 -5.91
N GLN A 56 -6.21 6.05 -7.21
CA GLN A 56 -7.01 7.09 -7.87
C GLN A 56 -7.47 6.60 -9.24
N GLN A 57 -8.78 6.62 -9.49
CA GLN A 57 -9.36 6.32 -10.80
C GLN A 57 -10.44 7.34 -11.16
N PHE A 58 -10.37 7.92 -12.36
CA PHE A 58 -11.33 8.90 -12.89
C PHE A 58 -11.65 10.06 -11.91
N GLY A 59 -10.64 10.54 -11.17
CA GLY A 59 -10.80 11.60 -10.19
C GLY A 59 -11.35 11.16 -8.82
N THR A 60 -11.79 9.91 -8.68
CA THR A 60 -12.14 9.33 -7.38
C THR A 60 -10.90 8.78 -6.71
N GLU A 61 -10.59 9.32 -5.54
CA GLU A 61 -9.51 8.88 -4.66
C GLU A 61 -10.04 7.86 -3.66
N THR A 62 -9.21 6.85 -3.36
CA THR A 62 -9.44 5.89 -2.29
C THR A 62 -8.19 5.87 -1.44
N PHE A 63 -8.34 6.26 -0.19
CA PHE A 63 -7.28 6.24 0.82
C PHE A 63 -7.78 5.35 1.96
N GLU A 64 -7.28 4.13 2.01
CA GLU A 64 -7.74 3.10 2.94
C GLU A 64 -6.67 2.92 4.03
N PRO A 65 -6.90 3.44 5.25
CA PRO A 65 -5.95 3.36 6.35
C PRO A 65 -6.10 2.07 7.16
N TYR A 66 -4.99 1.61 7.74
CA TYR A 66 -4.89 0.44 8.60
C TYR A 66 -4.02 0.79 9.81
N ASP A 67 -4.54 0.66 11.03
CA ASP A 67 -3.73 0.82 12.25
C ASP A 67 -2.74 -0.34 12.32
N TYR A 68 -1.46 -0.05 12.58
CA TYR A 68 -0.46 -1.10 12.70
C TYR A 68 -0.82 -2.16 13.74
N LYS A 69 -1.52 -1.78 14.81
CA LYS A 69 -1.94 -2.69 15.87
C LYS A 69 -3.02 -3.69 15.45
N GLU A 70 -3.71 -3.43 14.35
CA GLU A 70 -4.77 -4.27 13.81
C GLU A 70 -4.28 -5.14 12.64
N ILE A 71 -3.01 -4.98 12.22
CA ILE A 71 -2.42 -5.78 11.16
C ILE A 71 -1.91 -7.08 11.75
N ASP A 72 -2.45 -8.21 11.29
CA ASP A 72 -2.06 -9.54 11.73
C ASP A 72 -0.67 -9.93 11.23
N ALA A 73 -0.37 -9.62 9.96
CA ALA A 73 0.90 -9.95 9.33
C ALA A 73 1.16 -9.11 8.08
N VAL A 74 2.45 -8.91 7.78
CA VAL A 74 2.90 -8.40 6.48
C VAL A 74 4.01 -9.28 5.95
N GLU A 75 3.88 -9.74 4.71
CA GLU A 75 4.85 -10.62 4.09
C GLU A 75 5.02 -10.35 2.59
N THR A 76 6.11 -10.87 2.03
CA THR A 76 6.31 -10.87 0.58
C THR A 76 6.02 -12.24 0.00
N ARG A 77 5.21 -12.30 -1.05
CA ARG A 77 4.93 -13.53 -1.82
C ARG A 77 5.46 -13.41 -3.23
N HIS A 78 5.84 -14.53 -3.84
CA HIS A 78 6.20 -14.57 -5.26
C HIS A 78 5.03 -15.09 -6.09
N HIS A 79 4.61 -14.31 -7.09
CA HIS A 79 3.53 -14.66 -8.01
C HIS A 79 4.05 -14.72 -9.44
N TYR A 80 3.86 -15.86 -10.10
CA TYR A 80 4.42 -16.15 -11.43
C TYR A 80 4.20 -15.03 -12.47
N ALA A 81 2.98 -14.46 -12.53
CA ALA A 81 2.63 -13.43 -13.52
C ALA A 81 2.91 -11.98 -13.07
N HIS A 82 3.19 -11.74 -11.79
CA HIS A 82 3.24 -10.38 -11.23
C HIS A 82 4.52 -10.10 -10.42
N GLY A 83 5.45 -11.04 -10.41
CA GLY A 83 6.68 -10.96 -9.64
C GLY A 83 6.42 -11.00 -8.14
N GLN A 84 7.22 -10.24 -7.39
CA GLN A 84 7.06 -10.11 -5.95
C GLN A 84 5.81 -9.27 -5.62
N GLN A 85 5.09 -9.70 -4.58
CA GLN A 85 3.92 -9.05 -4.04
C GLN A 85 4.16 -8.76 -2.55
N VAL A 86 3.60 -7.67 -2.06
CA VAL A 86 3.45 -7.43 -0.62
C VAL A 86 2.01 -7.76 -0.25
N VAL A 87 1.84 -8.59 0.78
CA VAL A 87 0.53 -8.97 1.33
C VAL A 87 0.45 -8.47 2.75
N VAL A 88 -0.60 -7.71 3.04
CA VAL A 88 -1.00 -7.26 4.37
C VAL A 88 -2.23 -8.08 4.75
N GLN A 89 -2.22 -8.64 5.95
CA GLN A 89 -3.33 -9.42 6.50
C GLN A 89 -3.93 -8.67 7.68
N GLN A 90 -5.25 -8.56 7.68
CA GLN A 90 -6.03 -8.01 8.80
C GLN A 90 -7.41 -8.66 8.82
N ASP A 91 -7.82 -9.15 9.99
CA ASP A 91 -9.16 -9.73 10.23
C ASP A 91 -9.51 -10.85 9.24
N GLY A 92 -8.51 -11.66 8.85
CA GLY A 92 -8.67 -12.73 7.86
C GLY A 92 -8.88 -12.25 6.42
N GLN A 93 -8.70 -10.96 6.14
CA GLN A 93 -8.69 -10.38 4.80
C GLN A 93 -7.26 -10.07 4.33
N GLU A 94 -7.04 -10.15 3.01
CA GLU A 94 -5.75 -9.82 2.41
C GLU A 94 -5.83 -8.56 1.55
N GLN A 95 -4.93 -7.62 1.82
CA GLN A 95 -4.66 -6.48 0.96
C GLN A 95 -3.32 -6.70 0.26
N ILE A 96 -3.31 -6.59 -1.07
CA ILE A 96 -2.16 -6.97 -1.87
C ILE A 96 -1.66 -5.77 -2.67
N LEU A 97 -0.35 -5.60 -2.70
CA LEU A 97 0.36 -4.81 -3.71
C LEU A 97 1.15 -5.76 -4.61
N SER A 98 0.93 -5.71 -5.92
CA SER A 98 1.64 -6.54 -6.90
C SER A 98 2.21 -5.71 -8.04
N ALA A 99 2.98 -6.31 -8.96
CA ALA A 99 3.55 -5.60 -10.11
C ALA A 99 4.22 -4.29 -9.64
N ILE A 100 5.04 -4.45 -8.60
CA ILE A 100 5.68 -3.37 -7.86
C ILE A 100 6.79 -2.80 -8.74
N GLU A 101 6.79 -1.48 -8.89
CA GLU A 101 7.75 -0.73 -9.70
C GLU A 101 8.85 -0.08 -8.85
N SER A 102 8.66 -0.03 -7.52
CA SER A 102 9.63 0.52 -6.56
C SER A 102 10.72 -0.51 -6.21
N ALA A 103 11.96 -0.04 -6.06
CA ALA A 103 13.13 -0.92 -5.88
C ALA A 103 13.28 -1.52 -4.47
N ASN A 104 12.71 -0.89 -3.44
CA ASN A 104 13.05 -1.17 -2.04
C ASN A 104 11.94 -1.93 -1.28
N ILE A 105 11.48 -3.05 -1.84
CA ILE A 105 10.38 -3.85 -1.26
C ILE A 105 10.75 -4.35 0.15
N PHE A 106 11.94 -4.90 0.31
CA PHE A 106 12.38 -5.49 1.59
C PHE A 106 12.50 -4.46 2.70
N ASP A 107 13.09 -3.29 2.43
CA ASP A 107 13.21 -2.22 3.43
C ASP A 107 11.83 -1.72 3.88
N CYS A 108 10.88 -1.60 2.95
CA CYS A 108 9.52 -1.20 3.28
C CYS A 108 8.82 -2.26 4.14
N VAL A 109 8.90 -3.54 3.77
CA VAL A 109 8.28 -4.63 4.55
C VAL A 109 8.91 -4.75 5.93
N ASN A 110 10.24 -4.68 6.04
CA ASN A 110 10.95 -4.70 7.31
C ASN A 110 10.53 -3.53 8.21
N PHE A 111 10.36 -2.33 7.65
CA PHE A 111 9.88 -1.17 8.40
C PHE A 111 8.46 -1.42 8.95
N ILE A 112 7.55 -1.96 8.13
CA ILE A 112 6.17 -2.22 8.56
C ILE A 112 6.15 -3.30 9.64
N GLN A 113 6.93 -4.37 9.48
CA GLN A 113 7.03 -5.45 10.47
C GLN A 113 7.57 -4.99 11.84
N GLN A 114 8.35 -3.90 11.90
CA GLN A 114 8.79 -3.31 13.16
C GLN A 114 7.71 -2.47 13.86
N LYS A 115 6.57 -2.24 13.20
CA LYS A 115 5.47 -1.40 13.69
C LYS A 115 4.25 -2.21 14.15
N ILE A 116 4.09 -3.43 13.62
CA ILE A 116 3.03 -4.37 14.00
C ILE A 116 3.39 -5.12 15.30
#